data_AF-A0A2W5WWM8-F1
#
_entry.id   AF-A0A2W5WWM8-F1
#
_cell.length_a   1.000
_cell.length_b   1.000
_cell.length_c   1.000
_cell.angle_alpha   90.00
_cell.angle_beta   90.00
_cell.angle_gamma   90.00
#
_symmetry.space_group_name_H-M   'P 1'
#
loop_
_entity.id
_entity.type
_entity.pdbx_description
1 polymer ?
#
loop_
_entity_poly.entity_id
_entity_poly.type
_entity_poly.pdbx_seq_one_letter_code
_entity_poly.pdbx_strand_id
1 'polypeptide(L)'
;MLRWLTDLAQAVAASGEHASITVHLSRGCPGEVVCDLPGGAGPRPVEPPAGRTVGRFAAAEWALYPLADDVRAGVEPDHMRDIYAAIETARANGTFRASEHFVTRLEGDLGTVLETVVGGWARVGRTVQHVTSHLTVSVNSPSHRDVTA
;
A
#
# COMPACT_ATOMS: atom_id res chain seq x y z
N MET A 1 -4.79 -9.32 -7.52
CA MET A 1 -3.66 -8.39 -7.39
C MET A 1 -2.68 -8.81 -6.29
N LEU A 2 -3.04 -8.76 -4.99
CA LEU A 2 -2.10 -9.09 -3.89
C LEU A 2 -1.33 -10.39 -4.11
N ARG A 3 -2.03 -11.50 -4.40
CA ARG A 3 -1.42 -12.81 -4.72
C ARG A 3 -0.25 -12.71 -5.72
N TRP A 4 -0.50 -12.09 -6.87
CA TRP A 4 0.49 -11.95 -7.94
C TRP A 4 1.66 -11.06 -7.51
N LEU A 5 1.38 -9.96 -6.80
CA LEU A 5 2.43 -9.08 -6.28
C LEU A 5 3.32 -9.80 -5.25
N THR A 6 2.71 -10.59 -4.37
CA THR A 6 3.43 -11.44 -3.42
C THR A 6 4.27 -12.50 -4.13
N ASP A 7 3.73 -13.18 -5.15
CA ASP A 7 4.45 -14.19 -5.94
C ASP A 7 5.67 -13.57 -6.63
N LEU A 8 5.51 -12.42 -7.28
CA LEU A 8 6.58 -11.70 -7.96
C LEU A 8 7.66 -11.23 -6.98
N ALA A 9 7.26 -10.57 -5.89
CA ALA A 9 8.21 -10.05 -4.91
C ALA A 9 8.96 -11.19 -4.19
N GLN A 10 8.28 -12.31 -3.92
CA GLN A 10 8.90 -13.51 -3.38
C GLN A 10 9.92 -14.10 -4.36
N ALA A 11 9.62 -14.14 -5.66
CA ALA A 11 10.57 -14.62 -6.67
C ALA A 11 11.82 -13.72 -6.76
N VAL A 12 11.64 -12.40 -6.70
CA VAL A 12 12.76 -11.44 -6.64
C VAL A 12 13.60 -11.68 -5.38
N ALA A 13 12.98 -11.78 -4.20
CA ALA A 13 13.69 -12.03 -2.95
C ALA A 13 14.41 -13.40 -2.94
N ALA A 14 13.84 -14.42 -3.60
CA ALA A 14 14.42 -15.76 -3.69
C ALA A 14 15.68 -15.83 -4.56
N SER A 15 15.94 -14.83 -5.42
CA SER A 15 17.20 -14.74 -6.15
C SER A 15 18.42 -14.58 -5.24
N GLY A 16 18.23 -14.08 -4.01
CA GLY A 16 19.31 -13.77 -3.07
C GLY A 16 20.01 -12.45 -3.34
N GLU A 17 19.74 -11.81 -4.48
CA GLU A 17 20.30 -10.51 -4.86
C GLU A 17 19.62 -9.38 -4.09
N HIS A 18 20.39 -8.33 -3.79
CA HIS A 18 19.85 -7.09 -3.24
C HIS A 18 19.02 -6.39 -4.31
N ALA A 19 17.73 -6.21 -4.05
CA ALA A 19 16.80 -5.62 -5.00
C ALA A 19 15.86 -4.62 -4.33
N SER A 20 15.41 -3.66 -5.14
CA SER A 20 14.32 -2.73 -4.81
C SER A 20 13.13 -2.98 -5.74
N ILE A 21 11.93 -3.00 -5.18
CA ILE A 21 10.67 -3.19 -5.90
C ILE A 21 9.81 -1.94 -5.67
N THR A 22 9.56 -1.18 -6.72
CA THR A 22 8.68 0.00 -6.68
C THR A 22 7.33 -0.35 -7.27
N VAL A 23 6.26 -0.05 -6.52
CA VAL A 23 4.87 -0.37 -6.87
C VAL A 23 4.04 0.91 -6.81
N HIS A 24 3.28 1.14 -7.89
CA HIS A 24 2.28 2.21 -7.97
C HIS A 24 0.91 1.55 -8.07
N LEU A 25 0.05 1.81 -7.10
CA LEU A 25 -1.34 1.36 -7.10
C LEU A 25 -2.24 2.55 -7.41
N SER A 26 -3.24 2.34 -8.27
CA SER A 26 -4.23 3.36 -8.61
C SER A 26 -5.60 2.71 -8.82
N ARG A 27 -6.66 3.37 -8.36
CA ARG A 27 -8.05 3.04 -8.68
C ARG A 27 -8.88 4.30 -8.77
N GLY A 28 -9.91 4.25 -9.62
CA GLY A 28 -10.95 5.29 -9.70
C GLY A 28 -10.48 6.61 -10.29
N CYS A 29 -9.44 6.58 -11.13
CA CYS A 29 -8.92 7.75 -11.84
C CYS A 29 -10.02 8.36 -12.73
N PRO A 30 -10.31 9.67 -12.61
CA PRO A 30 -11.20 10.36 -13.53
C PRO A 30 -10.68 10.29 -14.98
N GLY A 31 -11.52 9.83 -15.91
CA GLY A 31 -11.17 9.78 -17.34
C GLY A 31 -10.34 8.57 -17.81
N GLU A 32 -10.22 7.51 -17.00
CA GLU A 32 -9.64 6.24 -17.46
C GLU A 32 -10.48 5.61 -18.60
N VAL A 33 -9.83 4.80 -19.45
CA VAL A 33 -10.26 4.36 -20.80
C VAL A 33 -11.63 3.64 -20.83
N VAL A 34 -12.17 3.22 -19.67
CA VAL A 34 -13.46 2.52 -19.52
C VAL A 34 -14.33 3.13 -18.40
N CYS A 35 -14.07 4.38 -18.00
CA CYS A 35 -14.71 5.02 -16.83
C CYS A 35 -16.07 5.69 -17.08
N ASP A 36 -16.79 5.34 -18.14
CA ASP A 36 -18.24 5.42 -18.08
C ASP A 36 -18.74 4.28 -17.18
N LEU A 37 -18.59 4.49 -15.87
CA LEU A 37 -19.21 3.62 -14.86
C LEU A 37 -20.72 3.71 -15.08
N PRO A 38 -21.46 2.59 -15.27
CA PRO A 38 -22.91 2.66 -15.41
C PRO A 38 -23.49 3.35 -14.16
N GLY A 39 -24.00 4.57 -14.36
CA GLY A 39 -24.69 5.37 -13.33
C GLY A 39 -23.82 6.22 -12.40
N GLY A 40 -22.56 6.56 -12.72
CA GLY A 40 -21.78 7.49 -11.87
C GLY A 40 -21.47 6.89 -10.49
N ALA A 41 -21.05 5.63 -10.46
CA ALA A 41 -20.87 4.88 -9.23
C ALA A 41 -19.73 5.46 -8.38
N GLY A 42 -20.07 6.04 -7.22
CA GLY A 42 -19.12 6.54 -6.23
C GLY A 42 -18.25 5.45 -5.58
N PRO A 43 -17.63 5.73 -4.42
CA PRO A 43 -16.71 4.80 -3.74
C PRO A 43 -17.28 3.37 -3.65
N ARG A 44 -16.49 2.38 -4.08
CA ARG A 44 -16.89 0.97 -4.07
C ARG A 44 -16.09 0.19 -3.04
N PRO A 45 -16.74 -0.36 -2.00
CA PRO A 45 -16.06 -1.19 -1.05
C PRO A 45 -15.56 -2.46 -1.73
N VAL A 46 -14.28 -2.74 -1.53
CA VAL A 46 -13.67 -4.03 -1.85
C VAL A 46 -13.22 -4.65 -0.54
N GLU A 47 -13.49 -5.94 -0.36
CA GLU A 47 -12.89 -6.66 0.75
C GLU A 47 -11.41 -6.89 0.42
N PRO A 48 -10.48 -6.36 1.22
CA PRO A 48 -9.06 -6.54 0.96
C PRO A 48 -8.72 -8.03 0.95
N PRO A 49 -7.96 -8.49 -0.06
CA PRO A 49 -7.57 -9.90 -0.12
C PRO A 49 -6.71 -10.24 1.10
N ALA A 50 -6.95 -11.40 1.70
CA ALA A 50 -6.07 -11.95 2.72
C ALA A 50 -4.67 -12.20 2.13
N GLY A 51 -3.64 -11.80 2.86
CA GLY A 51 -2.26 -12.06 2.53
C GLY A 51 -1.80 -13.46 2.92
N ARG A 52 -0.50 -13.66 2.85
CA ARG A 52 0.19 -14.85 3.38
C ARG A 52 1.62 -14.47 3.74
N THR A 53 2.18 -15.11 4.76
CA THR A 53 3.60 -14.98 5.07
C THR A 53 4.45 -15.72 4.04
N VAL A 54 5.63 -15.20 3.70
CA VAL A 54 6.54 -15.83 2.72
C VAL A 54 7.94 -16.14 3.25
N GLY A 55 8.21 -15.81 4.52
CA GLY A 55 9.48 -16.10 5.19
C GLY A 55 10.63 -15.24 4.69
N ARG A 56 10.36 -14.03 4.19
CA ARG A 56 11.38 -13.11 3.66
C ARG A 56 11.26 -11.77 4.35
N PHE A 57 12.33 -11.29 4.96
CA PHE A 57 12.36 -9.94 5.52
C PHE A 57 12.30 -8.89 4.40
N ALA A 58 11.54 -7.83 4.63
CA ALA A 58 11.51 -6.65 3.80
C ALA A 58 11.47 -5.39 4.67
N ALA A 59 12.13 -4.34 4.19
CA ALA A 59 11.92 -2.97 4.64
C ALA A 59 11.25 -2.19 3.52
N ALA A 60 10.32 -1.31 3.85
CA ALA A 60 9.57 -0.58 2.84
C ALA A 60 9.19 0.83 3.28
N GLU A 61 9.03 1.69 2.29
CA GLU A 61 8.51 3.05 2.44
C GLU A 61 7.19 3.15 1.69
N TRP A 62 6.13 3.52 2.40
CA TRP A 62 4.78 3.54 1.86
C TRP A 62 4.13 4.91 1.99
N ALA A 63 3.61 5.41 0.87
CA ALA A 63 2.76 6.59 0.81
C ALA A 63 1.38 6.24 0.22
N LEU A 64 0.35 6.87 0.78
CA LEU A 64 -1.05 6.66 0.44
C LEU A 64 -1.71 8.00 0.20
N TYR A 65 -2.42 8.13 -0.92
CA TYR A 65 -3.02 9.37 -1.37
C TYR A 65 -4.51 9.15 -1.63
N PRO A 66 -5.38 9.38 -0.63
CA PRO A 66 -6.81 9.55 -0.85
C PRO A 66 -7.04 10.86 -1.62
N LEU A 67 -7.37 10.76 -2.90
CA LEU A 67 -7.58 11.92 -3.78
C LEU A 67 -9.07 12.28 -3.74
N ALA A 68 -9.43 13.13 -2.79
CA ALA A 68 -10.80 13.65 -2.69
C ALA A 68 -11.05 14.63 -3.84
N ASP A 69 -11.67 14.14 -4.92
CA ASP A 69 -12.01 14.97 -6.09
C ASP A 69 -13.26 15.86 -5.85
N ASP A 70 -13.93 15.75 -4.68
CA ASP A 70 -15.10 16.57 -4.34
C ASP A 70 -14.66 17.96 -3.82
N VAL A 71 -14.29 18.84 -4.75
CA VAL A 71 -13.84 20.22 -4.46
C VAL A 71 -15.03 21.18 -4.34
N ARG A 72 -16.03 20.85 -3.52
CA ARG A 72 -17.16 21.75 -3.24
C ARG A 72 -16.72 22.87 -2.31
N ALA A 73 -17.16 24.10 -2.61
CA ALA A 73 -16.89 25.25 -1.76
C ALA A 73 -17.39 25.00 -0.33
N GLY A 74 -16.48 25.08 0.64
CA GLY A 74 -16.78 24.91 2.07
C GLY A 74 -16.63 23.49 2.63
N VAL A 75 -16.13 22.53 1.84
CA VAL A 75 -15.80 21.18 2.32
C VAL A 75 -14.27 21.02 2.37
N GLU A 76 -13.71 20.85 3.57
CA GLU A 76 -12.29 20.57 3.75
C GLU A 76 -11.98 19.08 3.45
N PRO A 77 -10.97 18.78 2.62
CA PRO A 77 -10.58 17.38 2.34
C PRO A 77 -10.04 16.64 3.57
N ASP A 78 -10.80 15.64 4.07
CA ASP A 78 -10.42 14.79 5.20
C ASP A 78 -9.61 13.54 4.76
N HIS A 79 -8.56 13.76 3.98
CA HIS A 79 -7.68 12.68 3.50
C HIS A 79 -6.88 12.02 4.65
N MET A 80 -6.59 12.77 5.71
CA MET A 80 -5.80 12.28 6.83
C MET A 80 -6.51 11.19 7.65
N ARG A 81 -7.84 11.22 7.76
CA ARG A 81 -8.61 10.15 8.43
C ARG A 81 -8.25 8.77 7.87
N ASP A 82 -8.24 8.64 6.55
CA ASP A 82 -8.03 7.36 5.87
C ASP A 82 -6.55 6.94 5.93
N ILE A 83 -5.62 7.91 5.90
CA ILE A 83 -4.18 7.65 6.10
C ILE A 83 -3.92 7.16 7.53
N TYR A 84 -4.50 7.78 8.56
CA TYR A 84 -4.33 7.34 9.94
C TYR A 84 -4.92 5.95 10.17
N ALA A 85 -6.10 5.65 9.63
CA ALA A 85 -6.68 4.32 9.71
C ALA A 85 -5.78 3.24 9.05
N ALA A 86 -5.12 3.59 7.94
CA ALA A 86 -4.14 2.73 7.29
C ALA A 86 -2.88 2.51 8.15
N ILE A 87 -2.38 3.55 8.83
CA ILE A 87 -1.27 3.45 9.78
C ILE A 87 -1.63 2.55 10.97
N GLU A 88 -2.83 2.69 11.53
CA GLU A 88 -3.29 1.83 12.63
C GLU A 88 -3.42 0.36 12.18
N THR A 89 -3.85 0.13 10.94
CA THR A 89 -3.83 -1.22 10.35
C THR A 89 -2.39 -1.75 10.25
N ALA A 90 -1.42 -0.92 9.84
CA ALA A 90 -0.02 -1.30 9.78
C ALA A 90 0.55 -1.67 11.16
N ARG A 91 0.15 -0.95 12.22
CA ARG A 91 0.48 -1.28 13.63
C ARG A 91 -0.14 -2.60 14.05
N ALA A 92 -1.42 -2.80 13.79
CA ALA A 92 -2.14 -4.04 14.14
C ALA A 92 -1.54 -5.27 13.42
N ASN A 93 -1.09 -5.11 12.18
CA ASN A 93 -0.40 -6.15 11.41
C ASN A 93 1.06 -6.37 11.87
N GLY A 94 1.57 -5.57 12.80
CA GLY A 94 2.97 -5.66 13.26
C GLY A 94 4.00 -5.20 12.23
N THR A 95 3.58 -4.45 11.20
CA THR A 95 4.44 -4.00 10.10
C THR A 95 4.91 -2.56 10.25
N PHE A 96 4.26 -1.74 11.09
CA PHE A 96 4.66 -0.36 11.32
C PHE A 96 6.04 -0.30 11.99
N ARG A 97 6.97 0.45 11.37
CA ARG A 97 8.29 0.73 11.97
C ARG A 97 8.39 2.16 12.48
N ALA A 98 8.13 3.14 11.61
CA ALA A 98 8.29 4.56 11.92
C ALA A 98 7.47 5.44 10.97
N SER A 99 7.22 6.68 11.41
CA SER A 99 6.79 7.76 10.53
C SER A 99 8.04 8.53 10.10
N GLU A 100 8.27 8.62 8.79
CA GLU A 100 9.38 9.36 8.19
C GLU A 100 8.82 10.54 7.38
N HIS A 101 9.69 11.42 6.87
CA HIS A 101 9.22 12.47 5.97
C HIS A 101 8.54 11.86 4.74
N PHE A 102 7.26 12.22 4.55
CA PHE A 102 6.40 11.85 3.41
C PHE A 102 5.95 10.39 3.32
N VAL A 103 6.45 9.49 4.18
CA VAL A 103 6.16 8.05 4.11
C VAL A 103 5.96 7.44 5.50
N THR A 104 5.21 6.34 5.54
CA THR A 104 5.23 5.40 6.66
C THR A 104 6.24 4.30 6.34
N ARG A 105 7.24 4.12 7.20
CA ARG A 105 8.20 3.02 7.11
C ARG A 105 7.58 1.75 7.65
N LEU A 106 7.64 0.68 6.85
CA LEU A 106 7.16 -0.65 7.19
C LEU A 106 8.33 -1.64 7.20
N GLU A 107 8.31 -2.60 8.12
CA GLU A 107 9.29 -3.70 8.19
C GLU A 107 8.61 -5.00 8.61
N GLY A 108 9.17 -6.15 8.22
CA GLY A 108 8.68 -7.46 8.65
C GLY A 108 8.70 -8.48 7.52
N ASP A 109 7.79 -9.47 7.59
CA ASP A 109 7.61 -10.42 6.50
C ASP A 109 7.07 -9.70 5.25
N LEU A 110 7.72 -9.94 4.11
CA LEU A 110 7.38 -9.34 2.81
C LEU A 110 5.91 -9.54 2.46
N GLY A 111 5.36 -10.72 2.73
CA GLY A 111 3.96 -11.02 2.46
C GLY A 111 3.01 -10.20 3.32
N THR A 112 3.32 -10.05 4.61
CA THR A 112 2.55 -9.21 5.55
C THR A 112 2.68 -7.72 5.20
N VAL A 113 3.86 -7.24 4.80
CA VAL A 113 4.06 -5.85 4.34
C VAL A 113 3.18 -5.55 3.12
N LEU A 114 3.17 -6.45 2.13
CA LEU A 114 2.34 -6.30 0.94
C LEU A 114 0.84 -6.37 1.25
N GLU A 115 0.44 -7.23 2.19
CA GLU A 115 -0.94 -7.29 2.70
C GLU A 115 -1.37 -5.97 3.36
N THR A 116 -0.52 -5.40 4.22
CA THR A 116 -0.77 -4.09 4.85
C THR A 116 -1.01 -3.01 3.79
N VAL A 117 -0.12 -2.92 2.80
CA VAL A 117 -0.18 -1.88 1.75
C VAL A 117 -1.41 -2.03 0.87
N VAL A 118 -1.61 -3.22 0.28
CA VAL A 118 -2.75 -3.48 -0.61
C VAL A 118 -4.07 -3.38 0.16
N GLY A 119 -4.09 -3.86 1.40
CA GLY A 119 -5.26 -3.78 2.26
C GLY A 119 -5.62 -2.35 2.64
N GLY A 120 -4.64 -1.52 2.98
CA GLY A 120 -4.84 -0.10 3.26
C GLY A 120 -5.39 0.65 2.04
N TRP A 121 -4.71 0.53 0.90
CA TRP A 121 -5.15 1.14 -0.36
C TRP A 121 -6.57 0.71 -0.78
N ALA A 122 -6.89 -0.59 -0.67
CA ALA A 122 -8.23 -1.09 -1.02
C ALA A 122 -9.32 -0.55 -0.08
N ARG A 123 -9.04 -0.39 1.21
CA ARG A 123 -9.98 0.13 2.22
C ARG A 123 -10.28 1.62 2.03
N VAL A 124 -9.30 2.44 1.64
CA VAL A 124 -9.56 3.87 1.31
C VAL A 124 -10.58 4.00 0.17
N GLY A 125 -10.60 3.04 -0.75
CA GLY A 125 -11.61 2.98 -1.81
C GLY A 125 -13.08 2.89 -1.34
N ARG A 126 -13.33 2.71 -0.04
CA ARG A 126 -14.65 2.75 0.61
C ARG A 126 -15.15 4.16 0.87
N THR A 127 -14.23 5.11 1.04
CA THR A 127 -14.52 6.50 1.42
C THR A 127 -14.26 7.47 0.28
N VAL A 128 -13.25 7.19 -0.55
CA VAL A 128 -12.86 8.01 -1.70
C VAL A 128 -12.79 7.15 -2.96
N GLN A 129 -13.26 7.67 -4.10
CA GLN A 129 -13.26 6.93 -5.36
C GLN A 129 -11.84 6.82 -5.93
N HIS A 130 -11.13 7.95 -5.99
CA HIS A 130 -9.80 8.07 -6.57
C HIS A 130 -8.73 7.92 -5.48
N VAL A 131 -7.93 6.85 -5.58
CA VAL A 131 -6.90 6.55 -4.59
C VAL A 131 -5.65 6.07 -5.29
N THR A 132 -4.53 6.73 -5.02
CA THR A 132 -3.21 6.28 -5.44
C THR A 132 -2.34 5.91 -4.25
N SER A 133 -1.34 5.07 -4.47
CA SER A 133 -0.37 4.69 -3.45
C SER A 133 0.98 4.35 -4.09
N HIS A 134 2.05 4.76 -3.43
CA HIS A 134 3.43 4.43 -3.79
C HIS A 134 4.06 3.57 -2.70
N LEU A 135 4.73 2.51 -3.12
CA LEU A 135 5.48 1.62 -2.24
C LEU A 135 6.86 1.37 -2.84
N THR A 136 7.90 1.54 -2.05
CA THR A 136 9.24 1.06 -2.37
C THR A 136 9.62 -0.01 -1.35
N VAL A 137 9.94 -1.22 -1.82
CA VAL A 137 10.32 -2.36 -0.97
C VAL A 137 11.77 -2.73 -1.24
N SER A 138 12.59 -2.82 -0.20
CA SER A 138 13.95 -3.37 -0.24
C SER A 138 13.95 -4.80 0.31
N VAL A 139 14.57 -5.71 -0.45
CA VAL A 139 14.79 -7.11 -0.06
C VAL A 139 16.27 -7.44 -0.18
N ASN A 140 16.77 -8.29 0.72
CA ASN A 140 18.17 -8.73 0.77
C ASN A 140 19.20 -7.58 0.88
N SER A 141 18.83 -6.44 1.49
CA SER A 141 19.79 -5.35 1.75
C SER A 141 20.97 -5.86 2.59
N PRO A 142 22.24 -5.61 2.17
CA PRO A 142 23.42 -5.98 2.93
C PRO A 142 23.43 -5.36 4.34
N SER A 143 22.96 -4.11 4.47
CA SER A 143 22.94 -3.40 5.75
C SER A 143 21.98 -4.00 6.79
N HIS A 144 21.04 -4.85 6.38
CA HIS A 144 20.19 -5.57 7.33
C HIS A 144 20.94 -6.74 7.98
N ARG A 145 21.83 -7.42 7.22
CA ARG A 145 22.63 -8.54 7.76
C ARG A 145 23.55 -8.08 8.88
N ASP A 146 24.12 -6.88 8.75
CA ASP A 146 25.00 -6.26 9.74
C ASP A 146 24.28 -5.88 11.06
N VAL A 147 22.95 -5.82 11.08
CA VAL A 147 22.16 -5.50 12.29
C VAL A 147 21.76 -6.77 13.06
N THR A 148 21.86 -7.94 12.43
CA THR A 148 21.47 -9.25 13.01
C THR A 148 22.63 -10.18 13.35
N ALA A 149 23.88 -9.78 13.06
CA ALA A 149 25.11 -10.48 13.42
C ALA A 149 25.71 -9.90 14.71
#